data_AF-L0AXE8-F1
#
_entry.id   AF-L0AXE8-F1
#
_cell.length_a   1.000
_cell.length_b   1.000
_cell.length_c   1.000
_cell.angle_alpha   90.00
_cell.angle_beta   90.00
_cell.angle_gamma   90.00
#
_symmetry.space_group_name_H-M   'P 1'
#
loop_
_entity.id
_entity.type
_entity.pdbx_description
1 polymer ?
#
loop_
_entity_poly.entity_id
_entity_poly.type
_entity_poly.pdbx_seq_one_letter_code
_entity_poly.pdbx_strand_id
1 'polypeptide(L)'
;MKVLAALWAVSLVRLCHCGELGKVDSSLFNVLCSVEDHVKVLKLTPKKGTKVTELTYGDEIVWEDKKKTCLSAILYFDDEKPTLAVLETRNKNNKQGTVYKHLDGSKWQNDKEDDHKKKLGALKEDYKPIGKPEENPPVSSAPLEQDTLNISRVDQSNLEYFEYYYDDNLIQFIAPKKGVIVRKLVNDTLWTPEKEEKFEYSKLYLDGNRKLGLILITSNFSSDIKYRYFIKSEIKWECARDYTEKMKSLKVVPAGKTDMSIDLAKVEETDECRVVNVELLKVHTRYYIPKLGYLVKEVTNGEDAIWTATGEERCTSCAIYSKNDVHLLALFIKSGNNSDNKYFEKVDGKWSFISKDFFFKKYDEMKSAWHAVGS
;
A
#
# COMPACT_ATOMS: atom_id res chain seq x y z
N MET A 1 -12.71 20.34 29.27
CA MET A 1 -11.51 21.02 28.71
C MET A 1 -10.88 20.11 27.66
N LYS A 2 -10.34 20.71 26.58
CA LYS A 2 -9.66 20.12 25.39
C LYS A 2 -9.03 18.73 25.66
N VAL A 3 -9.45 17.62 25.06
CA VAL A 3 -9.53 17.24 23.62
C VAL A 3 -8.15 17.19 22.93
N LEU A 4 -7.57 15.98 22.85
CA LEU A 4 -7.08 15.32 21.61
C LEU A 4 -6.27 14.04 21.95
N ALA A 5 -6.95 12.89 21.88
CA ALA A 5 -6.31 11.59 21.64
C ALA A 5 -6.83 11.11 20.27
N ALA A 6 -6.04 11.30 19.21
CA ALA A 6 -6.41 10.87 17.87
C ALA A 6 -6.06 9.39 17.70
N LEU A 7 -7.09 8.59 17.41
CA LEU A 7 -7.01 7.14 17.32
C LEU A 7 -6.38 6.64 16.00
N TRP A 8 -5.81 5.44 16.08
CA TRP A 8 -5.24 4.72 14.95
C TRP A 8 -6.36 4.22 14.03
N ALA A 9 -6.27 4.54 12.73
CA ALA A 9 -7.27 4.13 11.74
C ALA A 9 -6.62 3.42 10.55
N VAL A 10 -6.26 2.13 10.72
CA VAL A 10 -5.88 1.29 9.56
C VAL A 10 -6.29 -0.19 9.71
N SER A 11 -7.45 -0.55 9.16
CA SER A 11 -7.78 -1.95 8.86
C SER A 11 -7.74 -2.21 7.36
N LEU A 12 -6.51 -2.19 6.86
CA LEU A 12 -6.00 -3.11 5.84
C LEU A 12 -4.45 -3.13 5.82
N VAL A 13 -3.79 -2.68 6.90
CA VAL A 13 -2.31 -2.66 7.01
C VAL A 13 -1.84 -3.73 7.99
N ARG A 14 -1.44 -4.86 7.42
CA ARG A 14 -0.27 -5.66 7.77
C ARG A 14 0.22 -6.28 6.46
N LEU A 15 1.45 -6.07 5.98
CA LEU A 15 2.56 -5.29 6.52
C LEU A 15 3.14 -4.36 5.44
N CYS A 16 3.55 -3.16 5.84
CA CYS A 16 4.67 -2.51 5.18
C CYS A 16 5.95 -3.27 5.57
N HIS A 17 6.33 -4.31 4.83
CA HIS A 17 7.74 -4.71 4.77
C HIS A 17 8.48 -3.77 3.83
N CYS A 18 8.63 -2.52 4.29
CA CYS A 18 9.79 -1.75 3.88
C CYS A 18 10.95 -2.34 4.69
N GLY A 19 11.80 -3.16 4.07
CA GLY A 19 12.96 -3.81 4.72
C GLY A 19 14.00 -2.84 5.30
N GLU A 20 13.75 -1.54 5.20
CA GLU A 20 14.56 -0.43 5.69
C GLU A 20 13.97 0.17 6.99
N LEU A 21 12.67 -0.05 7.27
CA LEU A 21 12.05 0.34 8.55
C LEU A 21 12.57 -0.48 9.74
N GLY A 22 13.06 -1.70 9.49
CA GLY A 22 13.72 -2.54 10.49
C GLY A 22 15.19 -2.20 10.73
N LYS A 23 15.80 -1.35 9.89
CA LYS A 23 17.22 -0.97 9.97
C LYS A 23 17.46 0.32 10.78
N VAL A 24 16.45 1.15 10.98
CA VAL A 24 16.56 2.34 11.85
C VAL A 24 15.70 2.11 13.09
N ASP A 25 16.17 2.58 14.26
CA ASP A 25 15.40 2.49 15.50
C ASP A 25 14.09 3.31 15.42
N SER A 26 13.03 2.59 15.04
CA SER A 26 11.67 3.11 14.95
C SER A 26 11.03 3.41 16.31
N SER A 27 11.69 3.12 17.44
CA SER A 27 11.31 3.63 18.75
C SER A 27 11.73 5.09 18.92
N LEU A 28 12.91 5.48 18.39
CA LEU A 28 13.47 6.82 18.46
C LEU A 28 12.97 7.75 17.34
N PHE A 29 12.79 7.23 16.12
CA PHE A 29 12.47 8.04 14.95
C PHE A 29 11.08 7.76 14.36
N ASN A 30 10.46 8.80 13.81
CA ASN A 30 9.49 8.68 12.73
C ASN A 30 10.27 8.61 11.41
N VAL A 31 9.94 7.63 10.55
CA VAL A 31 10.74 7.25 9.38
C VAL A 31 9.92 7.41 8.09
N LEU A 32 10.51 8.00 7.04
CA LEU A 32 9.82 8.40 5.81
C LEU A 32 10.71 8.20 4.56
N CYS A 33 10.57 7.07 3.87
CA CYS A 33 11.36 6.70 2.67
C CYS A 33 10.86 7.41 1.39
N SER A 34 11.55 8.42 0.87
CA SER A 34 11.15 9.25 -0.28
C SER A 34 12.09 9.08 -1.47
N VAL A 35 11.83 9.84 -2.54
CA VAL A 35 12.79 10.15 -3.61
C VAL A 35 12.97 11.68 -3.65
N GLU A 36 14.19 12.16 -3.86
CA GLU A 36 14.55 13.56 -4.11
C GLU A 36 15.50 13.64 -5.31
N ASP A 37 15.13 14.38 -6.35
CA ASP A 37 15.91 14.51 -7.59
C ASP A 37 16.41 13.15 -8.13
N HIS A 38 15.48 12.19 -8.24
CA HIS A 38 15.68 10.80 -8.66
C HIS A 38 16.44 9.88 -7.67
N VAL A 39 17.07 10.44 -6.62
CA VAL A 39 17.79 9.68 -5.59
C VAL A 39 16.83 9.23 -4.48
N LYS A 40 16.90 7.96 -4.09
CA LYS A 40 16.14 7.41 -2.96
C LYS A 40 16.67 7.98 -1.63
N VAL A 41 15.79 8.39 -0.73
CA VAL A 41 16.15 8.99 0.56
C VAL A 41 15.34 8.44 1.74
N LEU A 42 15.95 8.36 2.92
CA LEU A 42 15.27 8.04 4.17
C LEU A 42 15.27 9.26 5.08
N LYS A 43 14.11 9.90 5.25
CA LYS A 43 13.96 11.04 6.17
C LYS A 43 13.57 10.55 7.56
N LEU A 44 14.25 11.07 8.56
CA LEU A 44 14.19 10.64 9.96
C LEU A 44 13.91 11.85 10.86
N THR A 45 12.86 11.77 11.65
CA THR A 45 12.50 12.82 12.61
C THR A 45 12.37 12.20 14.00
N PRO A 46 13.25 12.54 14.97
CA PRO A 46 13.13 12.11 16.36
C PRO A 46 11.73 12.34 16.92
N LYS A 47 11.24 11.37 17.70
CA LYS A 47 9.91 11.46 18.31
C LYS A 47 9.86 12.52 19.40
N LYS A 48 8.65 13.02 19.68
CA LYS A 48 8.45 14.09 20.66
C LYS A 48 8.91 13.62 22.05
N GLY A 49 9.92 14.27 22.60
CA GLY A 49 10.47 13.98 23.93
C GLY A 49 11.69 13.05 23.94
N THR A 50 12.09 12.45 22.81
CA THR A 50 13.32 11.64 22.75
C THR A 50 14.54 12.53 22.55
N LYS A 51 15.59 12.34 23.36
CA LYS A 51 16.92 12.90 23.12
C LYS A 51 17.75 11.89 22.34
N VAL A 52 18.10 12.21 21.10
CA VAL A 52 18.77 11.29 20.17
C VAL A 52 20.21 11.73 19.98
N THR A 53 21.16 11.04 20.61
CA THR A 53 22.61 11.30 20.52
C THR A 53 23.33 10.41 19.50
N GLU A 54 22.62 9.47 18.88
CA GLU A 54 23.15 8.46 17.97
C GLU A 54 22.12 8.18 16.87
N LEU A 55 22.60 7.83 15.68
CA LEU A 55 21.82 7.33 14.55
C LEU A 55 22.54 6.12 13.95
N THR A 56 21.84 4.99 13.91
CA THR A 56 22.27 3.75 13.26
C THR A 56 21.44 3.45 12.01
N TYR A 57 22.02 2.67 11.11
CA TYR A 57 21.32 2.04 9.98
C TYR A 57 21.81 0.59 9.83
N GLY A 58 20.98 -0.38 10.21
CA GLY A 58 21.39 -1.75 10.46
C GLY A 58 22.35 -1.78 11.64
N ASP A 59 23.46 -2.52 11.48
CA ASP A 59 24.53 -2.60 12.48
C ASP A 59 25.55 -1.45 12.36
N GLU A 60 25.37 -0.51 11.42
CA GLU A 60 26.30 0.61 11.19
C GLU A 60 25.89 1.88 11.95
N ILE A 61 26.84 2.51 12.64
CA ILE A 61 26.68 3.84 13.24
C ILE A 61 26.93 4.91 12.16
N VAL A 62 25.87 5.59 11.73
CA VAL A 62 25.92 6.71 10.78
C VAL A 62 26.44 7.97 11.48
N TRP A 63 26.03 8.20 12.73
CA TRP A 63 26.41 9.38 13.51
C TRP A 63 26.28 9.13 15.02
N GLU A 64 27.22 9.65 15.82
CA GLU A 64 27.16 9.71 17.28
C GLU A 64 27.75 11.05 17.77
N ASP A 65 27.07 11.76 18.68
CA ASP A 65 27.63 12.92 19.41
C ASP A 65 26.93 13.09 20.77
N LYS A 66 27.61 12.69 21.86
CA LYS A 66 27.09 12.76 23.23
C LYS A 66 26.76 14.19 23.72
N LYS A 67 27.24 15.23 23.03
CA LYS A 67 27.06 16.66 23.38
C LYS A 67 25.97 17.36 22.53
N LYS A 68 25.43 16.68 21.51
CA LYS A 68 24.36 17.21 20.66
C LYS A 68 23.16 16.27 20.64
N THR A 69 22.00 16.76 20.22
CA THR A 69 20.86 15.92 19.84
C THR A 69 20.58 16.09 18.36
N CYS A 70 20.23 15.01 17.67
CA CYS A 70 19.61 15.06 16.36
C CYS A 70 18.24 15.78 16.48
N LEU A 71 17.89 16.54 15.44
CA LEU A 71 16.59 17.19 15.23
C LEU A 71 15.87 16.65 13.99
N SER A 72 16.65 16.27 12.98
CA SER A 72 16.23 15.48 11.81
C SER A 72 17.46 14.89 11.14
N ALA A 73 17.29 13.83 10.36
CA ALA A 73 18.32 13.30 9.48
C ALA A 73 17.73 12.88 8.13
N ILE A 74 18.54 12.93 7.08
CA ILE A 74 18.22 12.41 5.74
C ILE A 74 19.38 11.52 5.33
N LEU A 75 19.11 10.25 5.05
CA LEU A 75 20.07 9.35 4.39
C LEU A 75 19.76 9.34 2.89
N TYR A 76 20.77 9.46 2.02
CA TYR A 76 20.64 9.33 0.57
C TYR A 76 21.26 7.99 0.14
N PHE A 77 20.60 7.31 -0.77
CA PHE A 77 20.92 5.95 -1.17
C PHE A 77 21.54 5.91 -2.56
N ASP A 78 22.59 5.10 -2.68
CA ASP A 78 23.00 4.51 -3.93
C ASP A 78 22.45 3.07 -3.93
N ASP A 79 21.51 2.80 -4.83
CA ASP A 79 20.74 1.56 -4.92
C ASP A 79 20.09 1.15 -3.57
N GLU A 80 20.50 0.03 -2.97
CA GLU A 80 19.98 -0.47 -1.69
C GLU A 80 20.72 0.04 -0.44
N LYS A 81 21.79 0.85 -0.59
CA LYS A 81 22.66 1.27 0.52
C LYS A 81 22.68 2.79 0.73
N PRO A 82 22.53 3.28 1.97
CA PRO A 82 22.76 4.69 2.25
C PRO A 82 24.27 5.00 2.11
N THR A 83 24.60 6.00 1.31
CA THR A 83 25.98 6.42 1.01
C THR A 83 26.29 7.84 1.46
N LEU A 84 25.27 8.69 1.60
CA LEU A 84 25.40 10.05 2.14
C LEU A 84 24.37 10.28 3.24
N ALA A 85 24.67 11.18 4.19
CA ALA A 85 23.72 11.56 5.22
C ALA A 85 23.88 13.02 5.68
N VAL A 86 22.75 13.67 5.93
CA VAL A 86 22.67 15.05 6.42
C VAL A 86 21.86 15.03 7.71
N LEU A 87 22.41 15.56 8.80
CA LEU A 87 21.73 15.64 10.09
C LEU A 87 21.64 17.08 10.58
N GLU A 88 20.45 17.53 10.95
CA GLU A 88 20.30 18.74 11.74
C GLU A 88 20.48 18.41 13.23
N THR A 89 21.37 19.14 13.90
CA THR A 89 21.74 18.87 15.29
C THR A 89 21.61 20.11 16.17
N ARG A 90 21.42 19.92 17.47
CA ARG A 90 21.38 21.00 18.48
C ARG A 90 22.28 20.70 19.66
N ASN A 91 23.08 21.67 20.08
CA ASN A 91 23.92 21.55 21.28
C ASN A 91 23.21 22.04 22.55
N LYS A 92 23.86 21.85 23.71
CA LYS A 92 23.33 22.29 25.03
C LYS A 92 23.05 23.81 25.17
N ASN A 93 23.60 24.64 24.29
CA ASN A 93 23.38 26.10 24.28
C ASN A 93 22.26 26.48 23.28
N ASN A 94 21.42 25.53 22.86
CA ASN A 94 20.39 25.65 21.82
C ASN A 94 20.88 26.08 20.42
N LYS A 95 22.20 26.18 20.19
CA LYS A 95 22.75 26.44 18.85
C LYS A 95 22.53 25.21 17.97
N GLN A 96 21.88 25.44 16.83
CA GLN A 96 21.69 24.43 15.78
C GLN A 96 22.90 24.37 14.84
N GLY A 97 23.04 23.26 14.11
CA GLY A 97 24.02 23.12 13.06
C GLY A 97 23.92 21.78 12.34
N THR A 98 24.16 21.83 11.04
CA THR A 98 24.13 20.67 10.13
C THR A 98 25.40 19.85 10.24
N VAL A 99 25.27 18.52 10.12
CA VAL A 99 26.38 17.56 10.01
C VAL A 99 26.23 16.81 8.70
N TYR A 100 27.28 16.86 7.88
CA TYR A 100 27.36 16.12 6.62
C TYR A 100 28.20 14.86 6.83
N LYS A 101 27.74 13.75 6.26
CA LYS A 101 28.31 12.41 6.40
C LYS A 101 28.34 11.72 5.05
N HIS A 102 29.38 10.93 4.81
CA HIS A 102 29.44 10.01 3.67
C HIS A 102 30.04 8.67 4.11
N LEU A 103 29.63 7.60 3.44
CA LEU A 103 30.20 6.28 3.59
C LEU A 103 31.49 6.20 2.76
N ASP A 104 32.62 5.94 3.41
CA ASP A 104 33.90 5.67 2.77
C ASP A 104 34.32 4.23 3.10
N GLY A 105 34.32 3.37 2.09
CA GLY A 105 34.44 1.92 2.22
C GLY A 105 33.30 1.32 3.07
N SER A 106 33.57 1.13 4.37
CA SER A 106 32.63 0.61 5.37
C SER A 106 32.49 1.50 6.62
N LYS A 107 32.85 2.80 6.52
CA LYS A 107 32.83 3.72 7.66
C LYS A 107 32.25 5.09 7.30
N TRP A 108 31.40 5.61 8.17
CA TRP A 108 30.74 6.91 8.01
C TRP A 108 31.63 8.09 8.45
N GLN A 109 32.25 8.74 7.47
CA GLN A 109 33.14 9.88 7.68
C GLN A 109 32.38 11.22 7.66
N ASN A 110 32.92 12.20 8.39
CA ASN A 110 32.44 13.59 8.29
C ASN A 110 32.81 14.17 6.94
N ASP A 111 31.92 14.98 6.37
CA ASP A 111 32.15 15.67 5.11
C ASP A 111 32.10 17.20 5.29
N LYS A 112 32.69 17.92 4.34
CA LYS A 112 32.46 19.37 4.21
C LYS A 112 31.17 19.59 3.42
N GLU A 113 30.47 20.68 3.68
CA GLU A 113 29.21 21.02 3.00
C GLU A 113 29.36 21.03 1.47
N ASP A 114 30.39 21.68 0.94
CA ASP A 114 30.62 21.79 -0.50
C ASP A 114 31.01 20.45 -1.14
N ASP A 115 31.75 19.60 -0.43
CA ASP A 115 32.17 18.29 -0.93
C ASP A 115 31.03 17.27 -0.88
N HIS A 116 30.18 17.34 0.16
CA HIS A 116 28.92 16.60 0.22
C HIS A 116 27.95 17.04 -0.88
N LYS A 117 27.82 18.35 -1.15
CA LYS A 117 27.00 18.86 -2.26
C LYS A 117 27.47 18.35 -3.62
N LYS A 118 28.78 18.24 -3.85
CA LYS A 118 29.34 17.64 -5.08
C LYS A 118 28.98 16.15 -5.19
N LYS A 119 29.20 15.37 -4.12
CA LYS A 119 28.85 13.92 -4.09
C LYS A 119 27.36 13.69 -4.32
N LEU A 120 26.50 14.47 -3.65
CA LEU A 120 25.06 14.42 -3.85
C LEU A 120 24.64 14.87 -5.26
N GLY A 121 25.34 15.84 -5.85
CA GLY A 121 25.13 16.26 -7.23
C GLY A 121 25.46 15.15 -8.24
N ALA A 122 26.59 14.46 -8.07
CA ALA A 122 26.95 13.30 -8.89
C ALA A 122 25.89 12.19 -8.77
N LEU A 123 25.53 11.81 -7.53
CA LEU A 123 24.49 10.81 -7.26
C LEU A 123 23.13 11.17 -7.89
N LYS A 124 22.80 12.47 -8.03
CA LYS A 124 21.58 12.93 -8.72
C LYS A 124 21.68 12.85 -10.24
N GLU A 125 22.85 13.09 -10.83
CA GLU A 125 23.07 12.94 -12.27
C GLU A 125 23.14 11.47 -12.69
N ASP A 126 23.72 10.58 -11.89
CA ASP A 126 23.79 9.14 -12.17
C ASP A 126 22.39 8.48 -12.24
N TYR A 127 21.42 9.01 -11.47
CA TYR A 127 20.04 8.54 -11.43
C TYR A 127 19.09 9.34 -12.34
N LYS A 128 19.62 10.25 -13.16
CA LYS A 128 18.85 11.13 -14.04
C LYS A 128 18.38 10.40 -15.30
N PRO A 129 17.08 10.47 -15.68
CA PRO A 129 16.58 9.80 -16.87
C PRO A 129 17.22 10.31 -18.17
N ILE A 130 17.72 9.39 -19.00
CA ILE A 130 18.33 9.70 -20.29
C ILE A 130 17.24 9.72 -21.39
N GLY A 131 16.81 10.93 -21.81
CA GLY A 131 15.91 11.10 -22.97
C GLY A 131 15.34 12.52 -23.12
N LYS A 132 15.18 12.99 -24.36
CA LYS A 132 14.54 14.28 -24.73
C LYS A 132 13.30 14.05 -25.62
N PRO A 133 12.36 15.03 -25.70
CA PRO A 133 11.10 14.90 -26.45
C PRO A 133 11.18 15.42 -27.90
N GLU A 134 10.24 14.98 -28.75
CA GLU A 134 9.93 15.55 -30.08
C GLU A 134 8.41 15.71 -30.29
N GLU A 135 8.01 16.51 -31.29
CA GLU A 135 6.70 17.20 -31.37
C GLU A 135 5.65 16.54 -32.32
N ASN A 136 4.37 16.95 -32.16
CA ASN A 136 3.15 16.48 -32.88
C ASN A 136 2.91 17.23 -34.23
N PRO A 137 1.76 17.18 -34.98
CA PRO A 137 0.42 16.50 -34.84
C PRO A 137 -0.03 15.84 -36.20
N PRO A 138 -1.29 15.87 -36.76
CA PRO A 138 -2.67 16.09 -36.26
C PRO A 138 -3.83 15.15 -36.81
N VAL A 139 -4.92 14.95 -36.03
CA VAL A 139 -6.32 14.47 -36.37
C VAL A 139 -6.55 13.15 -37.15
N SER A 140 -7.65 12.39 -37.07
CA SER A 140 -9.05 12.51 -36.54
C SER A 140 -9.66 11.08 -36.38
N SER A 141 -10.84 10.77 -35.80
CA SER A 141 -11.85 11.50 -35.00
C SER A 141 -12.92 10.54 -34.39
N ALA A 142 -13.03 10.49 -33.04
CA ALA A 142 -14.17 10.01 -32.20
C ALA A 142 -14.68 8.54 -32.31
N PRO A 143 -15.30 7.94 -31.26
CA PRO A 143 -15.66 8.52 -29.95
C PRO A 143 -15.20 7.73 -28.68
N LEU A 144 -14.72 8.46 -27.67
CA LEU A 144 -15.00 8.37 -26.23
C LEU A 144 -13.92 9.18 -25.48
N GLU A 145 -14.29 9.97 -24.47
CA GLU A 145 -13.37 10.95 -23.89
C GLU A 145 -12.15 10.31 -23.18
N GLN A 146 -11.00 10.90 -23.48
CA GLN A 146 -9.67 10.31 -23.35
C GLN A 146 -9.03 10.63 -21.99
N ASP A 147 -9.74 10.35 -20.89
CA ASP A 147 -9.23 10.55 -19.51
C ASP A 147 -9.15 9.23 -18.69
N THR A 148 -9.37 8.09 -19.35
CA THR A 148 -9.15 6.74 -18.80
C THR A 148 -7.67 6.33 -18.86
N LEU A 149 -7.24 5.57 -17.85
CA LEU A 149 -5.94 4.90 -17.82
C LEU A 149 -5.81 4.02 -19.08
N ASN A 150 -4.95 4.39 -20.03
CA ASN A 150 -4.97 3.80 -21.36
C ASN A 150 -4.14 2.51 -21.43
N ILE A 151 -4.64 1.40 -20.86
CA ILE A 151 -3.91 0.12 -20.68
C ILE A 151 -3.45 -0.54 -22.02
N SER A 152 -3.83 0.04 -23.18
CA SER A 152 -3.46 -0.10 -24.62
C SER A 152 -2.31 -0.99 -25.15
N ARG A 153 -1.53 -1.70 -24.34
CA ARG A 153 -0.68 -2.82 -24.78
C ARG A 153 -0.99 -4.15 -24.12
N VAL A 154 -1.82 -4.18 -23.08
CA VAL A 154 -2.54 -5.40 -22.69
C VAL A 154 -3.90 -5.31 -23.35
N ASP A 155 -4.15 -6.19 -24.33
CA ASP A 155 -5.49 -6.38 -24.88
C ASP A 155 -6.47 -6.62 -23.72
N GLN A 156 -7.61 -5.92 -23.72
CA GLN A 156 -8.64 -6.05 -22.69
C GLN A 156 -9.15 -7.48 -22.58
N SER A 157 -9.04 -8.29 -23.65
CA SER A 157 -9.34 -9.73 -23.63
C SER A 157 -8.47 -10.51 -22.63
N ASN A 158 -7.29 -10.00 -22.26
CA ASN A 158 -6.30 -10.61 -21.37
C ASN A 158 -6.36 -10.10 -19.92
N LEU A 159 -7.32 -9.24 -19.59
CA LEU A 159 -7.53 -8.72 -18.23
C LEU A 159 -8.85 -9.22 -17.66
N GLU A 160 -8.87 -9.44 -16.34
CA GLU A 160 -10.09 -9.50 -15.55
C GLU A 160 -10.44 -8.07 -15.10
N TYR A 161 -11.68 -7.67 -15.39
CA TYR A 161 -12.19 -6.34 -15.12
C TYR A 161 -13.58 -6.43 -14.51
N PHE A 162 -13.83 -5.70 -13.42
CA PHE A 162 -15.17 -5.49 -12.88
C PHE A 162 -15.24 -4.24 -12.02
N GLU A 163 -16.41 -3.63 -11.93
CA GLU A 163 -16.69 -2.55 -10.99
C GLU A 163 -17.34 -3.10 -9.72
N TYR A 164 -17.05 -2.47 -8.58
CA TYR A 164 -17.68 -2.78 -7.30
C TYR A 164 -17.63 -1.57 -6.36
N TYR A 165 -18.47 -1.59 -5.33
CA TYR A 165 -18.42 -0.61 -4.25
C TYR A 165 -17.68 -1.19 -3.05
N TYR A 166 -16.79 -0.41 -2.44
CA TYR A 166 -16.13 -0.78 -1.19
C TYR A 166 -16.12 0.38 -0.23
N ASP A 167 -16.80 0.22 0.91
CA ASP A 167 -16.97 1.27 1.90
C ASP A 167 -17.38 2.60 1.24
N ASP A 168 -18.43 2.54 0.41
CA ASP A 168 -18.98 3.66 -0.37
C ASP A 168 -18.06 4.27 -1.46
N ASN A 169 -16.85 3.72 -1.70
CA ASN A 169 -16.02 4.09 -2.86
C ASN A 169 -16.43 3.28 -4.09
N LEU A 170 -16.59 3.92 -5.24
CA LEU A 170 -16.68 3.23 -6.53
C LEU A 170 -15.27 2.81 -6.98
N ILE A 171 -15.05 1.51 -7.18
CA ILE A 171 -13.75 0.95 -7.57
C ILE A 171 -13.91 0.14 -8.86
N GLN A 172 -13.06 0.42 -9.85
CA GLN A 172 -12.80 -0.51 -10.95
C GLN A 172 -11.61 -1.40 -10.57
N PHE A 173 -11.81 -2.71 -10.56
CA PHE A 173 -10.77 -3.71 -10.35
C PHE A 173 -10.16 -4.14 -11.68
N ILE A 174 -8.84 -4.31 -11.71
CA ILE A 174 -8.11 -4.76 -12.90
C ILE A 174 -7.03 -5.76 -12.48
N ALA A 175 -7.07 -6.98 -13.02
CA ALA A 175 -6.02 -7.99 -12.83
C ALA A 175 -5.67 -8.67 -14.17
N PRO A 176 -4.46 -9.22 -14.34
CA PRO A 176 -4.15 -10.06 -15.48
C PRO A 176 -4.89 -11.40 -15.36
N LYS A 177 -5.40 -11.91 -16.50
CA LYS A 177 -5.87 -13.30 -16.56
C LYS A 177 -4.69 -14.26 -16.34
N LYS A 178 -4.99 -15.49 -15.92
CA LYS A 178 -4.01 -16.55 -15.69
C LYS A 178 -3.05 -16.72 -16.88
N GLY A 179 -1.74 -16.60 -16.61
CA GLY A 179 -0.68 -16.70 -17.61
C GLY A 179 -0.29 -15.37 -18.30
N VAL A 180 -1.04 -14.29 -18.10
CA VAL A 180 -0.74 -12.96 -18.64
C VAL A 180 0.27 -12.25 -17.74
N ILE A 181 1.36 -11.73 -18.31
CA ILE A 181 2.39 -10.98 -17.59
C ILE A 181 2.34 -9.52 -18.02
N VAL A 182 1.87 -8.64 -17.14
CA VAL A 182 1.87 -7.18 -17.36
C VAL A 182 3.24 -6.62 -16.97
N ARG A 183 3.97 -6.11 -17.96
CA ARG A 183 5.34 -5.57 -17.79
C ARG A 183 5.39 -4.05 -17.63
N LYS A 184 4.30 -3.34 -17.94
CA LYS A 184 4.17 -1.88 -17.85
C LYS A 184 2.70 -1.51 -17.82
N LEU A 185 2.34 -0.53 -16.99
CA LEU A 185 1.03 0.12 -17.02
C LEU A 185 1.19 1.47 -17.73
N VAL A 186 0.35 1.73 -18.73
CA VAL A 186 0.55 2.83 -19.68
C VAL A 186 0.01 4.15 -19.13
N ASN A 187 0.93 4.87 -18.49
CA ASN A 187 1.31 6.24 -18.82
C ASN A 187 2.80 6.31 -18.44
N ASP A 188 3.70 6.87 -19.25
CA ASP A 188 5.14 6.51 -19.24
C ASP A 188 5.92 6.75 -17.93
N THR A 189 5.28 7.34 -16.92
CA THR A 189 5.79 7.62 -15.58
C THR A 189 4.93 7.09 -14.42
N LEU A 190 3.77 6.47 -14.65
CA LEU A 190 2.87 6.04 -13.57
C LEU A 190 3.47 4.91 -12.72
N TRP A 191 3.98 3.86 -13.37
CA TRP A 191 4.56 2.71 -12.70
C TRP A 191 5.73 2.16 -13.49
N THR A 192 6.93 2.46 -13.00
CA THR A 192 8.14 1.73 -13.34
C THR A 192 8.28 0.55 -12.37
N PRO A 193 8.22 -0.70 -12.84
CA PRO A 193 8.59 -1.84 -12.02
C PRO A 193 10.09 -1.81 -11.72
N GLU A 194 10.45 -2.21 -10.52
CA GLU A 194 11.83 -2.58 -10.19
C GLU A 194 12.22 -3.88 -10.93
N LYS A 195 13.51 -4.20 -10.99
CA LYS A 195 13.98 -5.45 -11.59
C LYS A 195 13.26 -6.64 -10.93
N GLU A 196 12.77 -7.58 -11.74
CA GLU A 196 12.00 -8.78 -11.29
C GLU A 196 10.63 -8.52 -10.62
N GLU A 197 10.24 -7.25 -10.41
CA GLU A 197 8.90 -6.89 -9.94
C GLU A 197 7.84 -7.18 -11.02
N LYS A 198 6.71 -7.77 -10.62
CA LYS A 198 5.60 -8.10 -11.53
C LYS A 198 4.30 -7.49 -11.00
N PHE A 199 3.45 -7.08 -11.92
CA PHE A 199 2.13 -6.56 -11.59
C PHE A 199 1.19 -7.70 -11.19
N GLU A 200 0.44 -7.50 -10.11
CA GLU A 200 -0.57 -8.45 -9.61
C GLU A 200 -1.99 -7.94 -9.86
N TYR A 201 -2.33 -6.72 -9.43
CA TYR A 201 -3.62 -6.08 -9.75
C TYR A 201 -3.60 -4.57 -9.48
N SER A 202 -4.62 -3.87 -9.98
CA SER A 202 -4.87 -2.45 -9.72
C SER A 202 -6.31 -2.22 -9.25
N LYS A 203 -6.50 -1.16 -8.45
CA LYS A 203 -7.81 -0.65 -8.05
C LYS A 203 -7.87 0.84 -8.39
N LEU A 204 -8.80 1.19 -9.26
CA LEU A 204 -9.02 2.55 -9.73
C LEU A 204 -10.24 3.12 -8.99
N TYR A 205 -10.02 4.16 -8.19
CA TYR A 205 -11.04 4.80 -7.35
C TYR A 205 -11.63 5.99 -8.10
N LEU A 206 -12.93 5.95 -8.33
CA LEU A 206 -13.68 6.98 -9.05
C LEU A 206 -14.51 7.83 -8.08
N ASP A 207 -14.74 9.10 -8.42
CA ASP A 207 -15.74 9.93 -7.73
C ASP A 207 -17.17 9.64 -8.22
N GLY A 208 -18.16 10.34 -7.65
CA GLY A 208 -19.57 10.21 -8.03
C GLY A 208 -19.89 10.60 -9.48
N ASN A 209 -19.01 11.34 -10.16
CA ASN A 209 -19.10 11.66 -11.59
C ASN A 209 -18.28 10.68 -12.45
N ARG A 210 -17.82 9.57 -11.86
CA ARG A 210 -16.97 8.53 -12.47
C ARG A 210 -15.58 9.04 -12.89
N LYS A 211 -15.10 10.16 -12.34
CA LYS A 211 -13.75 10.69 -12.61
C LYS A 211 -12.70 9.97 -11.76
N LEU A 212 -11.62 9.52 -12.41
CA LEU A 212 -10.53 8.81 -11.75
C LEU A 212 -9.71 9.73 -10.84
N GLY A 213 -9.69 9.43 -9.53
CA GLY A 213 -9.07 10.28 -8.52
C GLY A 213 -7.91 9.67 -7.74
N LEU A 214 -7.83 8.34 -7.66
CA LEU A 214 -6.80 7.60 -6.95
C LEU A 214 -6.62 6.22 -7.61
N ILE A 215 -5.37 5.77 -7.76
CA ILE A 215 -5.02 4.43 -8.28
C ILE A 215 -4.21 3.70 -7.21
N LEU A 216 -4.57 2.47 -6.88
CA LEU A 216 -3.69 1.52 -6.21
C LEU A 216 -3.08 0.59 -7.27
N ILE A 217 -1.77 0.40 -7.22
CA ILE A 217 -1.04 -0.64 -7.95
C ILE A 217 -0.47 -1.62 -6.91
N THR A 218 -0.85 -2.88 -7.06
CA THR A 218 -0.31 -4.00 -6.29
C THR A 218 0.60 -4.83 -7.20
N SER A 219 1.79 -5.11 -6.70
CA SER A 219 2.84 -5.84 -7.42
C SER A 219 3.58 -6.77 -6.46
N ASN A 220 4.21 -7.82 -6.97
CA ASN A 220 5.09 -8.68 -6.18
C ASN A 220 6.54 -8.53 -6.60
N PHE A 221 7.43 -8.67 -5.62
CA PHE A 221 8.88 -8.71 -5.78
C PHE A 221 9.39 -9.83 -4.87
N SER A 222 9.86 -10.94 -5.47
CA SER A 222 10.14 -12.17 -4.73
C SER A 222 8.92 -12.63 -3.88
N SER A 223 9.07 -12.73 -2.56
CA SER A 223 8.00 -13.05 -1.59
C SER A 223 7.15 -11.84 -1.16
N ASP A 224 7.61 -10.62 -1.43
CA ASP A 224 7.01 -9.40 -0.90
C ASP A 224 5.95 -8.82 -1.85
N ILE A 225 4.91 -8.24 -1.26
CA ILE A 225 3.82 -7.58 -1.99
C ILE A 225 3.92 -6.08 -1.74
N LYS A 226 4.14 -5.32 -2.81
CA LYS A 226 4.21 -3.85 -2.80
C LYS A 226 2.84 -3.27 -3.13
N TYR A 227 2.46 -2.24 -2.38
CA TYR A 227 1.22 -1.49 -2.57
C TYR A 227 1.60 -0.02 -2.78
N ARG A 228 1.40 0.50 -4.00
CA ARG A 228 1.68 1.90 -4.34
C ARG A 228 0.39 2.62 -4.73
N TYR A 229 0.05 3.66 -3.98
CA TYR A 229 -1.08 4.52 -4.27
C TYR A 229 -0.62 5.74 -5.07
N PHE A 230 -1.42 6.19 -6.03
CA PHE A 230 -1.12 7.33 -6.90
C PHE A 230 -2.31 8.27 -6.99
N ILE A 231 -2.06 9.58 -6.87
CA ILE A 231 -3.07 10.64 -7.02
C ILE A 231 -2.69 11.50 -8.22
N LYS A 232 -3.69 11.93 -9.02
CA LYS A 232 -3.49 12.88 -10.12
C LYS A 232 -3.29 14.28 -9.53
N SER A 233 -2.09 14.83 -9.64
CA SER A 233 -1.87 16.28 -9.53
C SER A 233 -2.35 16.96 -10.81
N GLU A 234 -2.16 18.28 -10.97
CA GLU A 234 -2.68 19.02 -12.13
C GLU A 234 -2.15 18.50 -13.47
N ILE A 235 -0.96 17.88 -13.49
CA ILE A 235 -0.24 17.52 -14.71
C ILE A 235 0.16 16.02 -14.76
N LYS A 236 0.33 15.34 -13.62
CA LYS A 236 0.86 13.96 -13.58
C LYS A 236 0.29 13.13 -12.43
N TRP A 237 0.52 11.81 -12.48
CA TRP A 237 0.26 10.92 -11.35
C TRP A 237 1.45 10.88 -10.40
N GLU A 238 1.20 11.00 -9.10
CA GLU A 238 2.24 11.07 -8.07
C GLU A 238 1.98 10.04 -6.97
N CYS A 239 3.04 9.33 -6.53
CA CYS A 239 2.94 8.30 -5.50
C CYS A 239 2.55 8.94 -4.15
N ALA A 240 1.33 8.67 -3.69
CA ALA A 240 0.73 9.27 -2.52
C ALA A 240 0.86 8.37 -1.28
N ARG A 241 1.35 8.93 -0.18
CA ARG A 241 1.39 8.23 1.12
C ARG A 241 0.17 8.51 1.98
N ASP A 242 -0.32 9.75 1.98
CA ASP A 242 -1.65 10.05 2.53
C ASP A 242 -2.69 9.98 1.42
N TYR A 243 -2.97 8.76 0.98
CA TYR A 243 -4.06 8.45 0.07
C TYR A 243 -5.42 8.42 0.79
N THR A 244 -5.44 8.55 2.13
CA THR A 244 -6.63 8.27 2.93
C THR A 244 -7.66 9.39 2.82
N GLU A 245 -7.23 10.65 2.88
CA GLU A 245 -8.11 11.81 2.65
C GLU A 245 -8.62 11.84 1.20
N LYS A 246 -7.78 11.48 0.22
CA LYS A 246 -8.23 11.37 -1.16
C LYS A 246 -9.29 10.29 -1.31
N MET A 247 -9.08 9.09 -0.74
CA MET A 247 -10.08 8.01 -0.75
C MET A 247 -11.39 8.44 -0.07
N LYS A 248 -11.34 9.14 1.08
CA LYS A 248 -12.54 9.70 1.72
C LYS A 248 -13.29 10.67 0.79
N SER A 249 -12.56 11.55 0.08
CA SER A 249 -13.15 12.52 -0.85
C SER A 249 -13.80 11.92 -2.10
N LEU A 250 -13.52 10.65 -2.43
CA LEU A 250 -14.07 9.93 -3.58
C LEU A 250 -15.31 9.10 -3.24
N LYS A 251 -15.72 9.03 -1.97
CA LYS A 251 -16.91 8.28 -1.55
C LYS A 251 -18.18 8.82 -2.22
N VAL A 252 -18.99 7.92 -2.74
CA VAL A 252 -20.32 8.19 -3.26
C VAL A 252 -21.31 8.20 -2.10
N VAL A 253 -22.17 9.22 -2.02
CA VAL A 253 -23.22 9.32 -0.99
C VAL A 253 -24.49 8.65 -1.53
N PRO A 254 -24.95 7.52 -0.96
CA PRO A 254 -26.22 6.92 -1.37
C PRO A 254 -27.41 7.70 -0.79
N ALA A 255 -28.55 7.66 -1.48
CA ALA A 255 -29.78 8.33 -1.05
C ALA A 255 -30.38 7.79 0.27
N GLY A 256 -30.01 6.57 0.64
CA GLY A 256 -30.36 5.91 1.89
C GLY A 256 -29.47 4.70 2.12
N LYS A 257 -29.61 4.05 3.28
CA LYS A 257 -28.94 2.77 3.54
C LYS A 257 -29.92 1.77 4.18
N THR A 258 -29.92 0.54 3.67
CA THR A 258 -30.79 -0.56 4.10
C THR A 258 -29.94 -1.66 4.74
N ASP A 259 -30.36 -2.15 5.91
CA ASP A 259 -29.69 -3.27 6.57
C ASP A 259 -29.93 -4.59 5.81
N MET A 260 -28.91 -5.46 5.75
CA MET A 260 -28.94 -6.76 5.09
C MET A 260 -28.09 -7.80 5.84
N SER A 261 -28.25 -9.07 5.47
CA SER A 261 -27.32 -10.17 5.81
C SER A 261 -26.58 -10.68 4.57
N ILE A 262 -25.36 -11.19 4.76
CA ILE A 262 -24.63 -11.96 3.73
C ILE A 262 -24.63 -13.43 4.14
N ASP A 263 -25.17 -14.29 3.28
CA ASP A 263 -25.07 -15.75 3.42
C ASP A 263 -23.91 -16.27 2.57
N LEU A 264 -22.86 -16.77 3.21
CA LEU A 264 -21.67 -17.32 2.56
C LEU A 264 -21.95 -18.62 1.79
N ALA A 265 -23.06 -19.31 2.04
CA ALA A 265 -23.49 -20.47 1.26
C ALA A 265 -24.04 -20.07 -0.13
N LYS A 266 -24.53 -18.84 -0.30
CA LYS A 266 -25.01 -18.32 -1.59
C LYS A 266 -23.83 -17.83 -2.43
N VAL A 267 -23.37 -18.66 -3.35
CA VAL A 267 -22.16 -18.41 -4.17
C VAL A 267 -22.42 -17.55 -5.42
N GLU A 268 -23.67 -17.12 -5.64
CA GLU A 268 -24.13 -16.34 -6.78
C GLU A 268 -24.33 -14.87 -6.41
N GLU A 269 -24.20 -13.96 -7.37
CA GLU A 269 -24.48 -12.53 -7.18
C GLU A 269 -25.99 -12.29 -7.04
N THR A 270 -26.39 -11.50 -6.04
CA THR A 270 -27.78 -11.09 -5.79
C THR A 270 -27.99 -9.62 -6.14
N ASP A 271 -29.20 -9.09 -5.98
CA ASP A 271 -29.46 -7.65 -6.18
C ASP A 271 -28.72 -6.78 -5.16
N GLU A 272 -28.49 -7.29 -3.95
CA GLU A 272 -27.87 -6.59 -2.81
C GLU A 272 -26.37 -6.89 -2.66
N CYS A 273 -25.90 -8.07 -3.07
CA CYS A 273 -24.53 -8.54 -2.85
C CYS A 273 -23.85 -9.00 -4.15
N ARG A 274 -22.72 -8.37 -4.46
CA ARG A 274 -21.84 -8.82 -5.54
C ARG A 274 -20.91 -9.93 -5.03
N VAL A 275 -20.95 -11.10 -5.68
CA VAL A 275 -20.03 -12.21 -5.42
C VAL A 275 -19.02 -12.31 -6.56
N VAL A 276 -17.73 -12.30 -6.21
CA VAL A 276 -16.63 -12.33 -7.18
C VAL A 276 -15.65 -13.44 -6.81
N ASN A 277 -15.23 -14.24 -7.80
CA ASN A 277 -14.18 -15.24 -7.64
C ASN A 277 -12.97 -14.81 -8.49
N VAL A 278 -11.79 -14.72 -7.89
CA VAL A 278 -10.53 -14.30 -8.54
C VAL A 278 -9.35 -15.12 -8.01
N GLU A 279 -8.34 -15.42 -8.84
CA GLU A 279 -7.07 -15.99 -8.39
C GLU A 279 -6.06 -14.84 -8.18
N LEU A 280 -5.86 -14.40 -6.94
CA LEU A 280 -4.91 -13.33 -6.60
C LEU A 280 -3.72 -13.93 -5.86
N LEU A 281 -2.49 -13.59 -6.25
CA LEU A 281 -1.26 -14.11 -5.62
C LEU A 281 -1.24 -15.67 -5.55
N LYS A 282 -1.83 -16.33 -6.56
CA LYS A 282 -2.02 -17.79 -6.66
C LYS A 282 -2.92 -18.40 -5.56
N VAL A 283 -3.78 -17.61 -4.94
CA VAL A 283 -4.80 -18.05 -3.96
C VAL A 283 -6.19 -17.76 -4.53
N HIS A 284 -7.03 -18.79 -4.61
CA HIS A 284 -8.40 -18.63 -5.05
C HIS A 284 -9.16 -17.87 -3.95
N THR A 285 -9.66 -16.69 -4.30
CA THR A 285 -10.31 -15.78 -3.36
C THR A 285 -11.71 -15.47 -3.84
N ARG A 286 -12.72 -15.75 -2.99
CA ARG A 286 -14.10 -15.33 -3.21
C ARG A 286 -14.42 -14.14 -2.32
N TYR A 287 -14.83 -13.05 -2.93
CA TYR A 287 -15.30 -11.85 -2.24
C TYR A 287 -16.82 -11.78 -2.25
N TYR A 288 -17.39 -11.39 -1.10
CA TYR A 288 -18.80 -11.01 -0.95
C TYR A 288 -18.82 -9.52 -0.62
N ILE A 289 -19.47 -8.73 -1.47
CA ILE A 289 -19.34 -7.29 -1.49
C ILE A 289 -20.75 -6.68 -1.54
N PRO A 290 -21.25 -6.05 -0.46
CA PRO A 290 -22.54 -5.37 -0.51
C PRO A 290 -22.50 -4.24 -1.54
N LYS A 291 -23.57 -4.13 -2.35
CA LYS A 291 -23.71 -3.04 -3.32
C LYS A 291 -23.97 -1.72 -2.59
N LEU A 292 -23.82 -0.61 -3.31
CA LEU A 292 -24.03 0.73 -2.74
C LEU A 292 -25.46 0.85 -2.17
N GLY A 293 -25.57 1.40 -0.96
CA GLY A 293 -26.85 1.55 -0.26
C GLY A 293 -27.21 0.40 0.68
N TYR A 294 -26.37 -0.64 0.81
CA TYR A 294 -26.60 -1.73 1.78
C TYR A 294 -25.62 -1.72 2.96
N LEU A 295 -26.10 -2.20 4.11
CA LEU A 295 -25.38 -2.29 5.38
C LEU A 295 -25.43 -3.73 5.89
N VAL A 296 -24.32 -4.45 5.84
CA VAL A 296 -24.28 -5.85 6.30
C VAL A 296 -24.25 -5.87 7.83
N LYS A 297 -25.37 -6.24 8.44
CA LYS A 297 -25.54 -6.39 9.89
C LYS A 297 -25.32 -7.82 10.38
N GLU A 298 -25.30 -8.79 9.47
CA GLU A 298 -25.11 -10.20 9.79
C GLU A 298 -24.37 -10.92 8.66
N VAL A 299 -23.56 -11.90 9.03
CA VAL A 299 -22.93 -12.85 8.10
C VAL A 299 -23.24 -14.26 8.58
N THR A 300 -23.86 -15.07 7.73
CA THR A 300 -24.21 -16.47 7.98
C THR A 300 -23.53 -17.40 6.98
N ASN A 301 -23.63 -18.71 7.19
CA ASN A 301 -23.25 -19.74 6.23
C ASN A 301 -24.39 -20.78 6.22
N GLY A 302 -25.40 -20.54 5.39
CA GLY A 302 -26.71 -21.18 5.52
C GLY A 302 -27.38 -20.72 6.82
N GLU A 303 -27.82 -21.68 7.64
CA GLU A 303 -28.46 -21.46 8.94
C GLU A 303 -27.46 -21.09 10.06
N ASP A 304 -26.15 -21.36 9.88
CA ASP A 304 -25.12 -21.05 10.89
C ASP A 304 -24.78 -19.55 10.88
N ALA A 305 -25.12 -18.83 11.94
CA ALA A 305 -24.69 -17.44 12.14
C ALA A 305 -23.18 -17.37 12.47
N ILE A 306 -22.40 -16.65 11.66
CA ILE A 306 -20.94 -16.51 11.82
C ILE A 306 -20.58 -15.22 12.54
N TRP A 307 -21.31 -14.14 12.27
CA TRP A 307 -21.14 -12.85 12.93
C TRP A 307 -22.42 -12.01 12.84
N THR A 308 -22.75 -11.32 13.94
CA THR A 308 -23.83 -10.33 14.00
C THR A 308 -23.27 -9.01 14.54
N ALA A 309 -23.70 -7.90 13.96
CA ALA A 309 -23.26 -6.55 14.33
C ALA A 309 -23.74 -6.12 15.71
N THR A 310 -22.88 -5.40 16.43
CA THR A 310 -23.23 -4.70 17.67
C THR A 310 -23.20 -3.18 17.49
N GLY A 311 -24.30 -2.49 17.84
CA GLY A 311 -24.42 -1.03 17.70
C GLY A 311 -24.21 -0.53 16.26
N GLU A 312 -23.25 0.37 16.08
CA GLU A 312 -22.91 0.96 14.76
C GLU A 312 -22.09 0.03 13.86
N GLU A 313 -21.75 -1.20 14.29
CA GLU A 313 -20.99 -2.13 13.47
C GLU A 313 -21.70 -2.47 12.14
N ARG A 314 -20.88 -2.74 11.14
CA ARG A 314 -21.28 -3.32 9.84
C ARG A 314 -20.10 -4.04 9.20
N CYS A 315 -20.38 -5.11 8.45
CA CYS A 315 -19.38 -5.71 7.58
C CYS A 315 -19.32 -4.91 6.25
N THR A 316 -18.11 -4.60 5.76
CA THR A 316 -17.89 -3.89 4.48
C THR A 316 -17.62 -4.85 3.33
N SER A 317 -17.15 -6.06 3.63
CA SER A 317 -17.04 -7.19 2.71
C SER A 317 -16.60 -8.45 3.46
N CYS A 318 -16.81 -9.62 2.87
CA CYS A 318 -16.22 -10.88 3.31
C CYS A 318 -15.23 -11.37 2.25
N ALA A 319 -14.16 -12.07 2.65
CA ALA A 319 -13.24 -12.74 1.74
C ALA A 319 -12.97 -14.17 2.21
N ILE A 320 -13.26 -15.16 1.35
CA ILE A 320 -12.91 -16.56 1.54
C ILE A 320 -11.69 -16.88 0.68
N TYR A 321 -10.58 -17.24 1.33
CA TYR A 321 -9.34 -17.69 0.71
C TYR A 321 -9.31 -19.21 0.72
N SER A 322 -9.06 -19.83 -0.43
CA SER A 322 -9.04 -21.29 -0.59
C SER A 322 -7.78 -21.72 -1.32
N LYS A 323 -7.08 -22.72 -0.78
CA LYS A 323 -6.02 -23.46 -1.48
C LYS A 323 -5.91 -24.86 -0.88
N ASN A 324 -5.96 -25.87 -1.76
CA ASN A 324 -6.16 -27.26 -1.37
C ASN A 324 -7.40 -27.36 -0.46
N ASP A 325 -7.37 -28.18 0.57
CA ASP A 325 -8.48 -28.37 1.52
C ASP A 325 -8.58 -27.28 2.61
N VAL A 326 -7.68 -26.28 2.60
CA VAL A 326 -7.68 -25.21 3.60
C VAL A 326 -8.52 -24.03 3.12
N HIS A 327 -9.49 -23.64 3.94
CA HIS A 327 -10.34 -22.46 3.71
C HIS A 327 -10.24 -21.49 4.90
N LEU A 328 -9.92 -20.24 4.61
CA LEU A 328 -9.86 -19.15 5.58
C LEU A 328 -10.87 -18.06 5.22
N LEU A 329 -11.55 -17.50 6.20
CA LEU A 329 -12.52 -16.41 6.04
C LEU A 329 -12.02 -15.18 6.80
N ALA A 330 -12.04 -14.02 6.13
CA ALA A 330 -11.88 -12.71 6.75
C ALA A 330 -13.16 -11.89 6.59
N LEU A 331 -13.66 -11.35 7.69
CA LEU A 331 -14.73 -10.35 7.73
C LEU A 331 -14.09 -8.98 7.97
N PHE A 332 -14.34 -8.03 7.08
CA PHE A 332 -13.88 -6.64 7.24
C PHE A 332 -15.01 -5.83 7.88
N ILE A 333 -14.79 -5.28 9.08
CA ILE A 333 -15.82 -4.67 9.91
C ILE A 333 -15.49 -3.18 10.13
N LYS A 334 -16.52 -2.33 10.12
CA LYS A 334 -16.42 -0.93 10.53
C LYS A 334 -17.42 -0.60 11.63
N SER A 335 -17.01 0.27 12.54
CA SER A 335 -17.85 0.87 13.59
C SER A 335 -17.49 2.36 13.68
N GLY A 336 -18.35 3.22 13.12
CA GLY A 336 -18.00 4.61 12.83
C GLY A 336 -16.71 4.74 11.99
N ASN A 337 -15.72 5.46 12.53
CA ASN A 337 -14.38 5.59 11.94
C ASN A 337 -13.43 4.44 12.28
N ASN A 338 -13.75 3.64 13.30
CA ASN A 338 -12.94 2.48 13.66
C ASN A 338 -13.16 1.36 12.63
N SER A 339 -12.16 0.51 12.47
CA SER A 339 -12.25 -0.65 11.60
C SER A 339 -11.57 -1.83 12.29
N ASP A 340 -12.14 -3.01 12.18
CA ASP A 340 -11.66 -4.27 12.77
C ASP A 340 -11.80 -5.39 11.74
N ASN A 341 -11.08 -6.49 11.92
CA ASN A 341 -11.22 -7.67 11.08
C ASN A 341 -11.37 -8.91 11.96
N LYS A 342 -12.35 -9.76 11.64
CA LYS A 342 -12.51 -11.09 12.29
C LYS A 342 -12.08 -12.18 11.32
N TYR A 343 -11.41 -13.20 11.84
CA TYR A 343 -10.76 -14.25 11.06
C TYR A 343 -11.24 -15.62 11.51
N PHE A 344 -11.47 -16.51 10.55
CA PHE A 344 -11.99 -17.85 10.78
C PHE A 344 -11.30 -18.87 9.87
N GLU A 345 -11.24 -20.12 10.30
CA GLU A 345 -10.85 -21.27 9.49
C GLU A 345 -12.03 -22.24 9.40
N LYS A 346 -12.20 -22.89 8.24
CA LYS A 346 -13.21 -23.93 8.09
C LYS A 346 -12.64 -25.27 8.57
N VAL A 347 -13.20 -25.81 9.65
CA VAL A 347 -12.85 -27.11 10.25
C VAL A 347 -14.13 -27.93 10.35
N ASP A 348 -14.10 -29.18 9.89
CA ASP A 348 -15.24 -30.12 9.89
C ASP A 348 -16.55 -29.51 9.34
N GLY A 349 -16.41 -28.73 8.27
CA GLY A 349 -17.52 -28.04 7.60
C GLY A 349 -17.94 -26.70 8.23
N LYS A 350 -17.48 -26.36 9.44
CA LYS A 350 -17.89 -25.16 10.20
C LYS A 350 -16.79 -24.10 10.28
N TRP A 351 -17.19 -22.83 10.30
CA TRP A 351 -16.27 -21.71 10.48
C TRP A 351 -15.94 -21.49 11.96
N SER A 352 -14.69 -21.72 12.34
CA SER A 352 -14.18 -21.53 13.71
C SER A 352 -13.29 -20.30 13.78
N PHE A 353 -13.50 -19.44 14.79
CA PHE A 353 -12.71 -18.22 14.97
C PHE A 353 -11.24 -18.55 15.24
N ILE A 354 -10.33 -17.80 14.61
CA ILE A 354 -8.88 -17.92 14.80
C ILE A 354 -8.25 -16.54 15.04
N SER A 355 -7.08 -16.52 15.68
CA SER A 355 -6.35 -15.26 15.86
C SER A 355 -5.85 -14.71 14.52
N LYS A 356 -5.67 -13.39 14.46
CA LYS A 356 -5.07 -12.68 13.33
C LYS A 356 -3.72 -13.29 12.92
N ASP A 357 -2.90 -13.68 13.89
CA ASP A 357 -1.56 -14.21 13.63
C ASP A 357 -1.61 -15.65 13.07
N PHE A 358 -2.53 -16.48 13.54
CA PHE A 358 -2.77 -17.80 12.94
C PHE A 358 -3.34 -17.72 11.52
N PHE A 359 -4.26 -16.78 11.28
CA PHE A 359 -4.80 -16.53 9.94
C PHE A 359 -3.70 -16.13 8.95
N PHE A 360 -2.86 -15.14 9.31
CA PHE A 360 -1.80 -14.70 8.40
C PHE A 360 -0.73 -15.77 8.21
N LYS A 361 -0.36 -16.54 9.23
CA LYS A 361 0.53 -17.69 9.07
C LYS A 361 0.00 -18.68 8.02
N LYS A 362 -1.26 -19.12 8.14
CA LYS A 362 -1.88 -20.05 7.19
C LYS A 362 -2.03 -19.44 5.79
N TYR A 363 -2.34 -18.14 5.68
CA TYR A 363 -2.39 -17.45 4.40
C TYR A 363 -0.99 -17.29 3.74
N ASP A 364 0.05 -17.10 4.53
CA ASP A 364 1.43 -17.07 4.06
C ASP A 364 1.88 -18.46 3.58
N GLU A 365 1.47 -19.54 4.26
CA GLU A 365 1.62 -20.92 3.80
C GLU A 365 0.86 -21.16 2.48
N MET A 366 -0.36 -20.65 2.32
CA MET A 366 -1.10 -20.70 1.05
C MET A 366 -0.33 -20.05 -0.09
N LYS A 367 0.23 -18.84 0.10
CA LYS A 367 1.04 -18.17 -0.93
C LYS A 367 2.33 -18.94 -1.24
N SER A 368 3.01 -19.43 -0.20
CA SER A 368 4.40 -19.92 -0.27
C SER A 368 4.53 -21.40 -0.64
N ALA A 369 3.43 -22.16 -0.74
CA ALA A 369 3.45 -23.58 -1.08
C ALA A 369 3.91 -23.85 -2.53
N TRP A 370 5.23 -23.80 -2.73
CA TRP A 370 6.02 -24.49 -3.74
C TRP A 370 7.46 -24.64 -3.23
N HIS A 371 7.80 -25.81 -2.69
CA HIS A 371 9.17 -26.38 -2.60
C HIS A 371 9.23 -27.70 -1.80
N ALA A 372 8.14 -28.15 -1.17
CA ALA A 372 8.13 -29.32 -0.27
C ALA A 372 7.28 -30.53 -0.73
N VAL A 373 7.18 -30.77 -2.04
CA VAL A 373 6.85 -32.11 -2.59
C VAL A 373 7.62 -32.29 -3.90
N GLY A 374 8.58 -33.22 -3.91
CA GLY A 374 9.53 -33.41 -5.01
C GLY A 374 10.76 -34.15 -4.50
N SER A 375 10.59 -35.47 -4.33
CA SER A 375 11.59 -36.45 -3.87
C SER A 375 12.86 -36.48 -4.69
#